data_AF-A0A2S0LH43-F1
#
_entry.id   AF-A0A2S0LH43-F1
#
_cell.length_a   1.000
_cell.length_b   1.000
_cell.length_c   1.000
_cell.angle_alpha   90.00
_cell.angle_beta   90.00
_cell.angle_gamma   90.00
#
_symmetry.space_group_name_H-M   'P 1'
#
loop_
_entity.id
_entity.type
_entity.pdbx_description
1 polymer ?
#
loop_
_entity_poly.entity_id
_entity_poly.type
_entity_poly.pdbx_seq_one_letter_code
_entity_poly.pdbx_strand_id
1 'polypeptide(L)'
;MKKSKLGVIHFLTKEEGGRQHPPTGEVYYASTYIEQLPQPNWSIIIEFEEPMKESEYSALCQVRFLVGHAPAYILDELHELNVYEGAKIVGKIVFD
;
A
#
# COMPACT_ATOMS: atom_id res chain seq x y z
N MET A 1 8.77 0.51 -17.95
CA MET A 1 8.59 0.58 -16.48
C MET A 1 7.37 -0.24 -16.10
N LYS A 2 7.39 -0.93 -14.96
CA LYS A 2 6.14 -1.45 -14.36
C LYS A 2 5.29 -0.23 -13.97
N LYS A 3 3.99 -0.26 -14.26
CA LYS A 3 3.08 0.85 -13.94
C LYS A 3 2.98 1.03 -12.42
N SER A 4 3.11 2.27 -11.97
CA SER A 4 2.91 2.71 -10.59
C SER A 4 1.87 3.84 -10.53
N LYS A 5 1.29 4.07 -9.36
CA LYS A 5 0.40 5.20 -9.08
C LYS A 5 0.84 5.89 -7.79
N LEU A 6 0.83 7.22 -7.80
CA LEU A 6 1.10 8.05 -6.63
C LEU A 6 -0.11 8.05 -5.70
N GLY A 7 0.12 8.04 -4.40
CA GLY A 7 -0.91 8.22 -3.39
C GLY A 7 -0.33 8.53 -2.02
N VAL A 8 -1.22 8.68 -1.04
CA VAL A 8 -0.87 8.82 0.37
C VAL A 8 -1.26 7.54 1.09
N ILE A 9 -0.30 6.87 1.70
CA ILE A 9 -0.59 5.78 2.63
C ILE A 9 -0.84 6.33 4.02
N HIS A 10 -1.87 5.81 4.67
CA HIS A 10 -2.23 6.02 6.07
C HIS A 10 -2.16 4.69 6.81
N PHE A 11 -1.18 4.53 7.69
CA PHE A 11 -1.05 3.36 8.57
C PHE A 11 -2.01 3.47 9.74
N LEU A 12 -2.59 2.34 10.13
CA LEU A 12 -3.35 2.25 11.37
C LEU A 12 -2.40 2.41 12.57
N THR A 13 -2.85 3.13 13.59
CA THR A 13 -2.14 3.18 14.88
C THR A 13 -2.25 1.84 15.61
N LYS A 14 -1.44 1.68 16.67
CA LYS A 14 -1.53 0.54 17.57
C LYS A 14 -2.94 0.39 18.16
N GLU A 15 -3.57 1.50 18.53
CA GLU A 15 -4.91 1.55 19.13
C GLU A 15 -5.99 1.11 18.13
N GLU A 16 -5.75 1.33 16.84
CA GLU A 16 -6.61 0.90 15.72
C GLU A 16 -6.33 -0.55 15.29
N GLY A 17 -5.39 -1.24 15.94
CA GLY A 17 -5.01 -2.63 15.63
C GLY A 17 -3.89 -2.77 14.60
N GLY A 18 -3.23 -1.67 14.24
CA GLY A 18 -2.06 -1.63 13.36
C GLY A 18 -0.77 -2.11 14.03
N ARG A 19 0.36 -1.69 13.45
CA ARG A 19 1.70 -2.05 13.97
C ARG A 19 1.99 -1.29 15.26
N GLN A 20 2.95 -1.80 16.04
CA GLN A 20 3.46 -1.04 17.21
C GLN A 20 4.14 0.26 16.78
N HIS A 21 4.83 0.22 15.63
CA HIS A 21 5.47 1.38 15.01
C HIS A 21 5.28 1.29 13.48
N PRO A 22 5.15 2.43 12.78
CA PRO A 22 5.08 2.47 11.34
C PRO A 22 6.38 1.95 10.69
N PRO A 23 6.36 1.49 9.41
CA PRO A 23 7.58 1.12 8.70
C PRO A 23 8.56 2.30 8.60
N THR A 24 9.85 2.08 8.80
CA THR A 24 10.89 3.14 8.76
C THR A 24 11.83 3.06 7.55
N GLY A 25 11.64 2.07 6.66
CA GLY A 25 12.44 1.92 5.44
C GLY A 25 11.89 2.76 4.27
N GLU A 26 12.65 2.83 3.18
CA GLU A 26 12.23 3.49 1.92
C GLU A 26 11.23 2.65 1.12
N VAL A 27 11.26 1.33 1.31
CA VAL A 27 10.43 0.37 0.57
C VAL A 27 9.67 -0.51 1.55
N TYR A 28 8.38 -0.67 1.29
CA TYR A 28 7.48 -1.50 2.08
C TYR A 28 6.75 -2.51 1.19
N TYR A 29 6.82 -3.78 1.59
CA TYR A 29 6.21 -4.90 0.87
C TYR A 29 4.96 -5.35 1.62
N ALA A 30 3.83 -5.41 0.91
CA ALA A 30 2.56 -5.76 1.52
C ALA A 30 1.67 -6.54 0.54
N SER A 31 0.51 -6.97 1.03
CA SER A 31 -0.56 -7.52 0.22
C SER A 31 -1.75 -6.58 0.15
N THR A 32 -2.57 -6.74 -0.88
CA THR A 32 -3.86 -6.06 -1.04
C THR A 32 -4.92 -7.00 -1.59
N TYR A 33 -6.18 -6.60 -1.43
CA TYR A 33 -7.37 -7.24 -1.97
C TYR A 33 -8.14 -6.24 -2.82
N ILE A 34 -8.37 -6.59 -4.09
CA ILE A 34 -9.04 -5.75 -5.09
C ILE A 34 -10.23 -6.54 -5.66
N GLU A 35 -11.43 -6.26 -5.16
CA GLU A 35 -12.65 -7.02 -5.47
C GLU A 35 -13.03 -7.01 -6.96
N GLN A 36 -12.62 -5.98 -7.71
CA GLN A 36 -12.95 -5.84 -9.13
C GLN A 36 -12.19 -6.84 -10.02
N LEU A 37 -11.19 -7.54 -9.48
CA LEU A 37 -10.35 -8.47 -10.23
C LEU A 37 -10.79 -9.94 -10.03
N PRO A 38 -10.71 -10.79 -11.08
CA PRO A 38 -10.99 -12.22 -10.95
C PRO A 38 -10.07 -12.95 -9.95
N GLN A 39 -8.81 -12.53 -9.87
CA GLN A 39 -7.88 -12.88 -8.81
C GLN A 39 -7.68 -11.62 -7.95
N PRO A 40 -8.27 -11.53 -6.75
CA PRO A 40 -8.32 -10.26 -6.02
C PRO A 40 -7.08 -10.01 -5.15
N ASN A 41 -6.36 -11.06 -4.75
CA ASN A 41 -5.21 -10.95 -3.85
C ASN A 41 -3.91 -10.72 -4.62
N TRP A 42 -3.20 -9.65 -4.28
CA TRP A 42 -1.93 -9.30 -4.91
C TRP A 42 -0.90 -8.78 -3.92
N SER A 43 0.37 -9.05 -4.22
CA SER A 43 1.49 -8.41 -3.54
C SER A 43 1.82 -7.08 -4.21
N ILE A 44 2.02 -6.05 -3.39
CA ILE A 44 2.36 -4.70 -3.81
C ILE A 44 3.69 -4.27 -3.19
N ILE A 45 4.35 -3.35 -3.88
CA ILE A 45 5.49 -2.60 -3.39
C ILE A 45 5.04 -1.16 -3.23
N ILE A 46 5.36 -0.59 -2.08
CA ILE A 46 5.08 0.79 -1.70
C ILE A 46 6.45 1.45 -1.49
N GLU A 47 6.80 2.37 -2.37
CA GLU A 47 8.04 3.13 -2.35
C GLU A 47 7.73 4.53 -1.81
N PHE A 48 8.29 4.91 -0.65
CA PHE A 48 8.01 6.22 -0.05
C PHE A 48 8.85 7.30 -0.73
N GLU A 49 8.26 8.47 -0.97
CA GLU A 49 8.98 9.62 -1.55
C GLU A 49 10.03 10.18 -0.57
N GLU A 50 9.74 10.13 0.73
CA GLU A 50 10.69 10.40 1.82
C GLU A 50 10.64 9.25 2.85
N PRO A 51 11.76 8.94 3.54
CA PRO A 51 11.76 7.95 4.60
C PRO A 51 10.77 8.31 5.70
N MET A 52 9.92 7.36 6.09
CA MET A 52 8.97 7.57 7.18
C MET A 52 9.67 7.69 8.53
N LYS A 53 9.27 8.70 9.33
CA LYS A 53 9.72 8.83 10.72
C LYS A 53 8.85 7.98 11.64
N GLU A 54 9.39 7.56 12.79
CA GLU A 54 8.67 6.69 13.75
C GLU A 54 7.34 7.27 14.28
N SER A 55 7.18 8.60 14.26
CA SER A 55 5.96 9.28 14.68
C SER A 55 4.96 9.55 13.56
N GLU A 56 5.30 9.23 12.31
CA GLU A 56 4.49 9.53 11.13
C GLU A 56 3.70 8.29 10.70
N TYR A 57 2.37 8.39 10.74
CA TYR A 57 1.46 7.34 10.27
C TYR A 57 0.98 7.60 8.84
N SER A 58 1.54 8.58 8.15
CA SER A 58 1.17 8.87 6.77
C SER A 58 2.35 9.37 5.96
N ALA A 59 2.42 8.95 4.70
CA ALA A 59 3.48 9.34 3.78
C ALA A 59 3.02 9.34 2.32
N LEU A 60 3.64 10.20 1.52
CA LEU A 60 3.55 10.13 0.07
C LEU A 60 4.30 8.89 -0.43
N CYS A 61 3.69 8.17 -1.36
CA CYS A 61 4.25 6.93 -1.87
C CYS A 61 3.86 6.65 -3.32
N GLN A 62 4.69 5.87 -4.00
CA GLN A 62 4.36 5.21 -5.25
C GLN A 62 4.04 3.74 -4.99
N VAL A 63 2.94 3.29 -5.60
CA VAL A 63 2.43 1.93 -5.42
C VAL A 63 2.45 1.20 -6.75
N ARG A 64 2.93 -0.04 -6.74
CA ARG A 64 2.90 -0.93 -7.90
C ARG A 64 2.77 -2.38 -7.47
N PHE A 65 2.31 -3.23 -8.39
CA PHE A 65 2.35 -4.67 -8.16
C PHE A 65 3.79 -5.20 -8.15
N LEU A 66 4.03 -6.18 -7.28
CA LEU A 66 5.32 -6.87 -7.16
C LEU A 66 5.64 -7.65 -8.44
N VAL A 67 4.67 -8.40 -8.95
CA VAL A 67 4.82 -9.30 -10.10
C VAL A 67 4.44 -8.64 -11.42
N GLY A 68 5.11 -9.03 -12.51
CA GLY A 68 4.95 -8.39 -13.83
C GLY A 68 3.66 -8.70 -14.57
N HIS A 69 2.97 -9.79 -14.23
CA HIS A 69 1.71 -10.22 -14.86
C HIS A 69 0.46 -9.70 -14.14
N ALA A 70 0.64 -8.90 -13.08
CA ALA A 70 -0.49 -8.33 -12.35
C ALA A 70 -1.23 -7.30 -13.22
N PRO A 71 -2.56 -7.16 -13.05
CA PRO A 71 -3.39 -6.28 -13.85
C PRO A 71 -3.18 -4.81 -13.45
N ALA A 72 -2.03 -4.24 -13.78
CA ALA A 72 -1.64 -2.90 -13.36
C ALA A 72 -2.54 -1.76 -13.87
N TYR A 73 -3.41 -2.03 -14.86
CA TYR A 73 -4.41 -1.07 -15.32
C TYR A 73 -5.36 -0.63 -14.20
N ILE A 74 -5.69 -1.55 -13.28
CA ILE A 74 -6.69 -1.31 -12.22
C ILE A 74 -6.30 -0.18 -11.26
N LEU A 75 -4.99 0.09 -11.11
CA LEU A 75 -4.53 1.16 -10.20
C LEU A 75 -5.11 2.52 -10.61
N ASP A 76 -5.30 2.78 -11.91
CA ASP A 76 -5.87 4.05 -12.37
C ASP A 76 -7.34 4.22 -11.95
N GLU A 77 -8.06 3.11 -11.83
CA GLU A 77 -9.50 3.08 -11.53
C GLU A 77 -9.79 3.15 -10.02
N LEU A 78 -8.80 2.84 -9.18
CA LEU A 78 -8.96 2.84 -7.72
C LEU A 78 -8.79 4.24 -7.14
N HIS A 79 -9.70 4.59 -6.23
CA HIS A 79 -9.59 5.75 -5.34
C HIS A 79 -8.86 5.42 -4.04
N GLU A 80 -8.99 4.19 -3.56
CA GLU A 80 -8.31 3.73 -2.35
C GLU A 80 -7.92 2.24 -2.46
N LEU A 81 -6.97 1.85 -1.62
CA LEU A 81 -6.46 0.49 -1.55
C LEU A 81 -6.12 0.10 -0.11
N ASN A 82 -6.75 -0.93 0.42
CA ASN A 82 -6.39 -1.47 1.73
C ASN A 82 -5.05 -2.21 1.66
N VAL A 83 -4.23 -2.04 2.70
CA VAL A 83 -2.90 -2.64 2.84
C VAL A 83 -2.94 -3.67 3.95
N TYR A 84 -2.44 -4.87 3.65
CA TYR A 84 -2.51 -6.02 4.54
C TYR A 84 -1.13 -6.61 4.84
N GLU A 85 -0.94 -7.02 6.10
CA GLU A 85 0.10 -7.95 6.54
C GLU A 85 -0.54 -9.27 6.97
N GLY A 86 -0.42 -10.29 6.13
CA GLY A 86 -1.20 -11.52 6.30
C GLY A 86 -2.69 -11.22 6.24
N ALA A 87 -3.45 -11.63 7.25
CA ALA A 87 -4.90 -11.40 7.33
C ALA A 87 -5.29 -10.04 7.95
N LYS A 88 -4.32 -9.22 8.40
CA LYS A 88 -4.59 -7.96 9.11
C LYS A 88 -4.48 -6.77 8.19
N ILE A 89 -5.46 -5.88 8.25
CA ILE A 89 -5.34 -4.53 7.68
C ILE A 89 -4.35 -3.75 8.54
N VAL A 90 -3.36 -3.12 7.91
CA VAL A 90 -2.35 -2.31 8.58
C VAL A 90 -2.38 -0.85 8.12
N GLY A 91 -3.13 -0.55 7.07
CA GLY A 91 -3.28 0.79 6.54
C GLY A 91 -4.14 0.82 5.30
N LYS A 92 -4.27 2.02 4.73
CA LYS A 92 -4.99 2.31 3.50
C LYS A 92 -4.21 3.33 2.69
N ILE A 93 -4.20 3.14 1.38
CA ILE A 93 -3.66 4.11 0.44
C ILE A 93 -4.84 4.85 -0.18
N VAL A 94 -4.77 6.17 -0.22
CA VAL A 94 -5.71 7.02 -0.96
C VAL A 94 -4.95 7.57 -2.17
N PHE A 95 -5.54 7.40 -3.36
CA PHE A 95 -4.98 7.89 -4.61
C PHE A 95 -5.64 9.22 -5.00
N ASP A 96 -4.85 10.13 -5.56
CA ASP A 96 -5.34 11.35 -6.21
C ASP A 96 -6.06 11.06 -7.55
#